data_AF-A0A7J6PWV2-F1
#
_entry.id   AF-A0A7J6PWV2-F1
#
_cell.length_a   1.000
_cell.length_b   1.000
_cell.length_c   1.000
_cell.angle_alpha   90.00
_cell.angle_beta   90.00
_cell.angle_gamma   90.00
#
_symmetry.space_group_name_H-M   'P 1'
#
loop_
_entity.id
_entity.type
_entity.pdbx_description
1 polymer ?
#
loop_
_entity_poly.entity_id
_entity_poly.type
_entity_poly.pdbx_seq_one_letter_code
_entity_poly.pdbx_strand_id
1 'polypeptide(L)'
;LALLSVTSSLPFAVVLAVLSAFAKESGFTFLPLIIVVLLLTNHPRKYTHSIVVALATLSLVVFRWLLVGGNPVNFAYADVPYLYLPDAQVRGSSFMHLHSVYAKLLLLPWHQSWDYSYDAIPAVRSLDDHRLLGPLAIYALLTALLAVFLRDRCRTGLLGLGILVITFVPA
;
A
#
# COMPACT_ATOMS: atom_id res chain seq x y z
N LEU A 1 -4.04 26.57 -5.03
CA LEU A 1 -3.16 26.69 -6.23
C LEU A 1 -2.49 25.36 -6.58
N ALA A 2 -1.80 24.66 -5.66
CA ALA A 2 -1.15 23.38 -5.94
C ALA A 2 -2.10 22.24 -6.42
N LEU A 3 -3.35 22.17 -5.95
CA LEU A 3 -4.30 21.13 -6.40
C LEU A 3 -4.91 21.42 -7.79
N LEU A 4 -4.87 22.68 -8.27
CA LEU A 4 -5.34 23.05 -9.61
C LEU A 4 -4.27 22.76 -10.69
N SER A 5 -2.99 22.66 -10.33
CA SER A 5 -1.93 22.21 -11.24
C SER A 5 -1.87 20.68 -11.39
N VAL A 6 -2.50 19.93 -10.47
CA VAL A 6 -2.63 18.46 -10.56
C VAL A 6 -3.55 18.05 -11.71
N THR A 7 -4.56 18.86 -12.02
CA THR A 7 -5.54 18.53 -13.06
C THR A 7 -5.02 18.72 -14.48
N SER A 8 -4.15 19.70 -14.73
CA SER A 8 -3.47 19.86 -16.03
C SER A 8 -2.39 18.80 -16.26
N SER A 9 -1.81 18.26 -15.18
CA SER A 9 -0.82 17.20 -15.21
C SER A 9 -1.43 15.79 -15.11
N LEU A 10 -2.76 15.65 -15.07
CA LEU A 10 -3.43 14.36 -14.96
C LEU A 10 -3.08 13.36 -16.08
N PRO A 11 -3.09 13.72 -17.38
CA PRO A 11 -2.68 12.76 -18.41
C PRO A 11 -1.22 12.32 -18.23
N PHE A 12 -0.35 13.24 -17.81
CA PHE A 12 1.04 12.93 -17.50
C PHE A 12 1.17 11.98 -16.30
N ALA A 13 0.42 12.21 -15.22
CA ALA A 13 0.38 11.33 -14.05
C ALA A 13 -0.15 9.93 -14.39
N VAL A 14 -1.17 9.82 -15.24
CA VAL A 14 -1.70 8.53 -15.72
C VAL A 14 -0.65 7.79 -16.55
N VAL A 15 0.03 8.48 -17.48
CA VAL A 15 1.12 7.86 -18.26
C VAL A 15 2.23 7.36 -17.35
N LEU A 16 2.67 8.16 -16.38
CA LEU A 16 3.69 7.72 -15.41
C LEU A 16 3.23 6.54 -14.56
N ALA A 17 1.97 6.51 -14.11
CA ALA A 17 1.43 5.38 -13.35
C ALA A 17 1.36 4.11 -14.19
N VAL A 18 0.97 4.21 -15.47
CA VAL A 18 0.98 3.10 -16.42
C VAL A 18 2.42 2.59 -16.63
N LEU A 19 3.38 3.49 -16.89
CA LEU A 19 4.79 3.12 -17.03
C LEU A 19 5.33 2.46 -15.75
N SER A 20 4.95 2.97 -14.58
CA SER A 20 5.31 2.37 -13.29
C SER A 20 4.72 0.97 -13.13
N ALA A 21 3.49 0.72 -13.60
CA ALA A 21 2.85 -0.60 -13.55
C ALA A 21 3.55 -1.62 -14.45
N PHE A 22 4.15 -1.17 -15.56
CA PHE A 22 5.02 -2.00 -16.38
C PHE A 22 6.38 -2.26 -15.72
N ALA A 23 6.91 -1.29 -14.96
CA ALA A 23 8.20 -1.42 -14.28
C ALA A 23 8.14 -2.32 -13.02
N LYS A 24 7.09 -2.18 -12.20
CA LYS A 24 6.92 -2.95 -10.95
C LYS A 24 5.44 -3.09 -10.59
N GLU A 25 5.08 -4.18 -9.92
CA GLU A 25 3.69 -4.48 -9.54
C GLU A 25 3.10 -3.47 -8.56
N SER A 26 3.94 -2.80 -7.78
CA SER A 26 3.54 -1.66 -6.96
C SER A 26 3.05 -0.46 -7.78
N GLY A 27 3.25 -0.42 -9.11
CA GLY A 27 2.71 0.66 -9.95
C GLY A 27 1.18 0.64 -10.06
N PHE A 28 0.56 -0.54 -9.97
CA PHE A 28 -0.89 -0.69 -10.05
C PHE A 28 -1.62 -0.03 -8.87
N THR A 29 -0.98 0.10 -7.71
CA THR A 29 -1.58 0.68 -6.51
C THR A 29 -1.69 2.20 -6.58
N PHE A 30 -0.93 2.87 -7.46
CA PHE A 30 -1.02 4.33 -7.65
C PHE A 30 -2.25 4.77 -8.44
N LEU A 31 -2.79 3.93 -9.33
CA LEU A 31 -3.99 4.25 -10.12
C LEU A 31 -5.25 4.46 -9.26
N PRO A 32 -5.61 3.58 -8.30
CA PRO A 32 -6.72 3.85 -7.39
C PRO A 32 -6.46 5.06 -6.49
N LEU A 33 -5.20 5.37 -6.14
CA LEU A 33 -4.88 6.60 -5.42
C LEU A 33 -5.18 7.85 -6.25
N ILE A 34 -4.90 7.84 -7.56
CA ILE A 34 -5.29 8.94 -8.48
C ILE A 34 -6.81 9.12 -8.51
N ILE A 35 -7.60 8.03 -8.48
CA ILE A 35 -9.06 8.11 -8.38
C ILE A 35 -9.47 8.80 -7.07
N VAL A 36 -8.86 8.43 -5.94
CA VAL A 36 -9.13 9.09 -4.65
C VAL A 36 -8.79 10.58 -4.71
N VAL A 37 -7.65 10.96 -5.28
CA VAL A 37 -7.27 12.38 -5.49
C VAL A 37 -8.33 13.13 -6.30
N LEU A 38 -8.82 12.52 -7.39
CA LEU A 38 -9.84 13.11 -8.26
C LEU A 38 -11.17 13.31 -7.54
N LEU A 39 -11.61 12.32 -6.77
CA LEU A 39 -12.85 12.40 -6.00
C LEU A 39 -12.77 13.43 -4.88
N LEU A 40 -11.59 13.59 -4.27
CA LEU A 40 -11.32 14.60 -3.25
C LEU A 40 -11.15 16.01 -3.83
N THR A 41 -10.89 16.17 -5.13
CA THR A 41 -10.77 17.50 -5.76
C THR A 41 -12.11 18.00 -6.32
N ASN A 42 -12.34 19.31 -6.29
CA ASN A 42 -13.57 19.94 -6.81
C ASN A 42 -13.45 20.17 -8.32
N HIS A 43 -13.11 19.15 -9.09
CA HIS A 43 -12.97 19.26 -10.55
C HIS A 43 -14.33 18.99 -11.24
N PRO A 44 -14.73 19.81 -12.24
CA PRO A 44 -16.03 19.68 -12.89
C PRO A 44 -16.24 18.33 -13.58
N ARG A 45 -15.16 17.68 -14.03
CA ARG A 45 -15.19 16.37 -14.70
C ARG A 45 -14.67 15.21 -13.83
N LYS A 46 -14.61 15.38 -12.50
CA LYS A 46 -13.99 14.39 -11.59
C LYS A 46 -14.51 12.97 -11.78
N TYR A 47 -15.82 12.79 -11.98
CA TYR A 47 -16.42 11.48 -12.20
C TYR A 47 -16.01 10.87 -13.54
N THR A 48 -16.04 11.64 -14.63
CA THR A 48 -15.59 11.19 -15.95
C THR A 48 -14.12 10.74 -15.92
N HIS A 49 -13.23 11.56 -15.34
CA HIS A 49 -11.82 11.18 -15.21
C HIS A 49 -11.64 9.96 -14.31
N SER A 50 -12.39 9.86 -13.21
CA SER A 50 -12.34 8.68 -12.33
C SER A 50 -12.75 7.40 -13.05
N ILE A 51 -13.81 7.45 -13.87
CA ILE A 51 -14.27 6.31 -14.67
C ILE A 51 -13.21 5.92 -15.70
N VAL A 52 -12.62 6.89 -16.40
CA VAL A 52 -11.56 6.62 -17.39
C VAL A 52 -10.35 5.95 -16.71
N VAL A 53 -9.90 6.47 -15.56
CA VAL A 53 -8.79 5.89 -14.80
C VAL A 53 -9.15 4.49 -14.28
N ALA A 54 -10.38 4.26 -13.81
CA ALA A 54 -10.83 2.96 -13.36
C ALA A 54 -10.85 1.93 -14.49
N LEU A 55 -11.37 2.30 -15.68
CA LEU A 55 -11.37 1.45 -16.87
C LEU A 55 -9.94 1.14 -17.34
N ALA A 56 -9.05 2.13 -17.33
CA ALA A 56 -7.64 1.93 -17.65
C ALA A 56 -6.93 1.01 -16.62
N THR A 57 -7.26 1.13 -15.34
CA THR A 57 -6.74 0.24 -14.29
C THR A 57 -7.21 -1.18 -14.53
N LEU A 58 -8.50 -1.38 -14.79
CA LEU A 58 -9.08 -2.68 -15.06
C LEU A 58 -8.47 -3.31 -16.31
N SER A 59 -8.31 -2.56 -17.40
CA SER A 59 -7.71 -3.07 -18.63
C SER A 59 -6.26 -3.49 -18.43
N LEU A 60 -5.47 -2.74 -17.67
CA LEU A 60 -4.09 -3.11 -17.32
C LEU A 60 -4.03 -4.37 -16.45
N VAL A 61 -4.91 -4.49 -15.45
CA VAL A 61 -4.99 -5.69 -14.59
C VAL A 61 -5.36 -6.92 -15.41
N VAL A 62 -6.37 -6.81 -16.28
CA VAL A 62 -6.77 -7.90 -17.18
C VAL A 62 -5.64 -8.25 -18.15
N PHE A 63 -4.98 -7.25 -18.75
CA PHE A 63 -3.85 -7.47 -19.65
C PHE A 63 -2.69 -8.19 -18.95
N ARG A 64 -2.32 -7.74 -17.74
CA ARG A 64 -1.31 -8.39 -16.90
C ARG A 64 -1.70 -9.83 -16.58
N TRP A 65 -2.95 -10.07 -16.21
CA TRP A 65 -3.46 -11.40 -15.90
C TRP A 65 -3.37 -12.34 -17.11
N LEU A 66 -3.72 -11.85 -18.30
CA LEU A 66 -3.57 -12.60 -19.56
C LEU A 66 -2.11 -12.91 -19.90
N LEU A 67 -1.18 -11.99 -19.63
CA LEU A 67 0.26 -12.22 -19.84
C LEU A 67 0.86 -13.24 -18.86
N VAL A 68 0.50 -13.15 -17.58
CA VAL A 68 1.03 -14.01 -16.51
C VAL A 68 0.35 -15.39 -16.49
N GLY A 69 -0.80 -15.52 -17.16
CA GLY A 69 -1.56 -16.78 -17.25
C GLY A 69 -2.26 -17.15 -15.94
N GLY A 70 -2.47 -16.19 -15.03
CA GLY A 70 -3.19 -16.40 -13.78
C GLY A 70 -2.52 -17.37 -12.80
N ASN A 71 -1.23 -17.65 -12.94
CA ASN A 71 -0.53 -18.54 -12.03
C ASN A 71 -0.55 -17.99 -10.59
N PRO A 72 -0.81 -18.85 -9.57
CA PRO A 72 -0.72 -18.43 -8.19
C PRO A 72 0.69 -17.95 -7.87
N VAL A 73 0.79 -16.89 -7.09
CA VAL A 73 2.09 -16.37 -6.63
C VAL A 73 2.67 -17.40 -5.66
N ASN A 74 3.65 -18.17 -6.14
CA ASN A 74 4.38 -19.11 -5.30
C ASN A 74 5.53 -18.37 -4.63
N PHE A 75 5.26 -17.78 -3.48
CA PHE A 75 6.31 -17.23 -2.62
C PHE A 75 7.18 -18.38 -2.10
N ALA A 76 8.50 -18.23 -2.15
CA ALA A 76 9.37 -19.21 -1.52
C ALA A 76 9.31 -19.07 0.01
N TYR A 77 9.65 -20.16 0.72
CA TYR A 77 9.79 -20.12 2.18
C TYR A 77 10.78 -19.04 2.64
N ALA A 78 11.85 -18.84 1.86
CA ALA A 78 12.83 -17.80 2.15
C ALA A 78 12.23 -16.38 2.11
N ASP A 79 11.22 -16.14 1.27
CA ASP A 79 10.61 -14.82 1.08
C ASP A 79 9.55 -14.54 2.14
N VAL A 80 8.65 -15.51 2.37
CA VAL A 80 7.49 -15.34 3.26
C VAL A 80 7.27 -16.59 4.10
N PRO A 81 8.12 -16.84 5.13
CA PRO A 81 8.05 -18.07 5.93
C PRO A 81 6.70 -18.21 6.66
N TYR A 82 6.06 -17.09 7.00
CA TYR A 82 4.77 -17.09 7.70
C TYR A 82 3.64 -17.74 6.90
N LEU A 83 3.70 -17.77 5.56
CA LEU A 83 2.68 -18.44 4.75
C LEU A 83 2.62 -19.96 5.03
N TYR A 84 3.74 -20.54 5.48
CA TYR A 84 3.87 -21.97 5.74
C TYR A 84 3.47 -22.37 7.16
N LEU A 85 3.08 -21.42 8.01
CA LEU A 85 2.61 -21.72 9.37
C LEU A 85 1.16 -22.25 9.34
N PRO A 86 0.86 -23.31 10.11
CA PRO A 86 -0.43 -23.98 10.05
C PRO A 86 -1.56 -23.13 10.64
N ASP A 87 -1.27 -22.38 11.70
CA ASP A 87 -2.28 -21.61 12.42
C ASP A 87 -2.47 -20.21 11.83
N ALA A 88 -3.72 -19.89 11.46
CA ALA A 88 -4.08 -18.62 10.84
C ALA A 88 -3.87 -17.42 11.78
N GLN A 89 -4.06 -17.62 13.09
CA GLN A 89 -3.83 -16.58 14.07
C GLN A 89 -2.34 -16.24 14.17
N VAL A 90 -1.46 -17.25 14.27
CA VAL A 90 0.01 -17.04 14.23
C VAL A 90 0.46 -16.37 12.92
N ARG A 91 -0.15 -16.72 11.77
CA ARG A 91 0.13 -16.02 10.51
C ARG A 91 -0.23 -14.53 10.59
N GLY A 92 -1.46 -14.24 11.00
CA GLY A 92 -1.98 -12.88 11.08
C GLY A 92 -1.18 -12.01 12.05
N SER A 93 -0.89 -12.50 13.25
CA SER A 93 -0.08 -11.79 14.25
C SER A 93 1.34 -11.53 13.76
N SER A 94 1.96 -12.48 13.05
CA SER A 94 3.30 -12.32 12.47
C SER A 94 3.32 -11.25 11.37
N PHE A 95 2.33 -11.25 10.48
CA PHE A 95 2.19 -10.18 9.47
C PHE A 95 1.92 -8.81 10.10
N MET A 96 1.11 -8.73 11.15
CA MET A 96 0.93 -7.48 11.89
C MET A 96 2.24 -6.98 12.48
N HIS A 97 3.00 -7.86 13.15
CA HIS A 97 4.30 -7.51 13.72
C HIS A 97 5.28 -7.02 12.64
N LEU A 98 5.25 -7.61 11.45
CA LEU A 98 6.08 -7.20 10.31
C LEU A 98 5.89 -5.72 9.95
N HIS A 99 4.65 -5.22 9.96
CA HIS A 99 4.38 -3.80 9.72
C HIS A 99 5.07 -2.89 10.75
N SER A 100 5.19 -3.34 12.01
CA SER A 100 5.89 -2.56 13.04
C SER A 100 7.40 -2.54 12.86
N VAL A 101 7.98 -3.64 12.38
CA VAL A 101 9.41 -3.71 12.03
C VAL A 101 9.70 -2.77 10.87
N TYR A 102 8.87 -2.81 9.82
CA TYR A 102 9.06 -1.95 8.65
C TYR A 102 8.77 -0.47 8.95
N ALA A 103 7.80 -0.16 9.80
CA ALA A 103 7.57 1.21 10.27
C ALA A 103 8.78 1.73 11.07
N LYS A 104 9.39 0.89 11.91
CA LYS A 104 10.62 1.25 12.61
C LYS A 104 11.76 1.53 11.63
N LEU A 105 11.93 0.71 10.59
CA LEU A 105 12.95 0.95 9.56
C LEU A 105 12.71 2.23 8.76
N LEU A 106 11.44 2.58 8.51
CA LEU A 106 11.09 3.82 7.84
C LEU A 106 11.45 5.06 8.68
N LEU A 107 11.27 4.98 9.99
CA LEU A 107 11.62 6.08 10.91
C LEU A 107 13.13 6.11 11.24
N LEU A 108 13.77 4.94 11.33
CA LEU A 108 15.14 4.76 11.80
C LEU A 108 15.89 3.77 10.89
N PRO A 109 16.44 4.23 9.76
CA PRO A 109 17.07 3.36 8.75
C PRO A 109 18.51 2.98 9.12
N TRP A 110 18.75 2.52 10.35
CA TRP A 110 20.10 2.17 10.83
C TRP A 110 20.62 0.82 10.31
N HIS A 111 19.73 -0.13 10.04
CA HIS A 111 20.08 -1.51 9.65
C HIS A 111 19.26 -1.96 8.44
N GLN A 112 19.45 -1.28 7.31
CA GLN A 112 18.74 -1.57 6.07
C GLN A 112 19.48 -2.57 5.15
N SER A 113 20.70 -2.95 5.51
CA SER A 113 21.53 -3.89 4.73
C SER A 113 21.17 -5.36 4.93
N TRP A 114 20.24 -5.67 5.84
CA TRP A 114 19.72 -7.03 5.99
C TRP A 114 18.61 -7.28 4.98
N ASP A 115 18.62 -8.47 4.38
CA ASP A 115 17.62 -8.92 3.41
C ASP A 115 16.31 -9.39 4.06
N TYR A 116 16.26 -9.50 5.40
CA TYR A 116 15.08 -9.89 6.19
C TYR A 116 14.39 -11.19 5.73
N SER A 117 15.12 -12.02 5.00
CA SER A 117 14.68 -13.32 4.49
C SER A 117 14.80 -14.41 5.55
N TYR A 118 14.20 -15.57 5.30
CA TYR A 118 14.46 -16.83 6.02
C TYR A 118 14.41 -16.71 7.56
N ASP A 119 13.21 -16.57 8.11
CA ASP A 119 12.95 -16.49 9.57
C ASP A 119 13.74 -15.41 10.33
N ALA A 120 14.32 -14.42 9.64
CA ALA A 120 15.05 -13.32 10.27
C ALA A 120 14.19 -12.54 11.28
N ILE A 121 12.89 -12.43 11.03
CA ILE A 121 11.92 -11.88 11.95
C ILE A 121 11.11 -13.05 12.53
N PRO A 122 11.18 -13.34 13.84
CA PRO A 122 10.54 -14.52 14.40
C PRO A 122 9.02 -14.39 14.38
N ALA A 123 8.34 -15.50 14.07
CA ALA A 123 6.88 -15.56 14.10
C ALA A 123 6.31 -15.33 15.50
N VAL A 124 5.17 -14.63 15.56
CA VAL A 124 4.45 -14.32 16.80
C VAL A 124 3.47 -15.44 17.12
N ARG A 125 3.82 -16.28 18.11
CA ARG A 125 3.06 -17.51 18.44
C ARG A 125 1.88 -17.31 19.40
N SER A 126 1.78 -16.15 20.03
CA SER A 126 0.74 -15.84 21.02
C SER A 126 0.25 -14.40 20.87
N LEU A 127 -1.01 -14.13 21.23
CA LEU A 127 -1.58 -12.78 21.28
C LEU A 127 -1.08 -11.97 22.49
N ASP A 128 -0.58 -12.66 23.52
CA ASP A 128 0.00 -12.02 24.70
C ASP A 128 1.47 -11.59 24.47
N ASP A 129 1.98 -11.75 23.25
CA ASP A 129 3.32 -11.32 22.91
C ASP A 129 3.40 -9.79 22.86
N HIS A 130 4.24 -9.21 23.73
CA HIS A 130 4.56 -7.79 23.78
C HIS A 130 4.95 -7.16 22.42
N ARG A 131 5.43 -7.98 21.48
CA ARG A 131 5.75 -7.55 20.10
C ARG A 131 4.53 -7.01 19.34
N LEU A 132 3.31 -7.33 19.78
CA LEU A 132 2.05 -6.83 19.22
C LEU A 132 1.69 -5.41 19.68
N LEU A 133 2.39 -4.86 20.68
CA LEU A 133 2.19 -3.46 21.09
C LEU A 133 2.59 -2.47 19.99
N GLY A 134 3.67 -2.78 19.25
CA GLY A 134 4.14 -1.98 18.12
C GLY A 134 3.10 -1.79 17.01
N PRO A 135 2.58 -2.87 16.39
CA PRO A 135 1.57 -2.73 15.34
C PRO A 135 0.26 -2.13 15.86
N LEU A 136 -0.14 -2.43 17.10
CA LEU A 136 -1.32 -1.81 17.71
C LEU A 136 -1.18 -0.29 17.84
N ALA A 137 -0.01 0.20 18.28
CA ALA A 137 0.27 1.63 18.34
C ALA A 137 0.26 2.29 16.95
N ILE A 138 0.84 1.64 15.95
CA ILE A 138 0.88 2.16 14.57
C ILE A 138 -0.53 2.24 13.98
N TYR A 139 -1.33 1.18 14.11
CA TYR A 139 -2.71 1.20 13.60
C TYR A 139 -3.57 2.23 14.34
N ALA A 140 -3.44 2.34 15.66
CA ALA A 140 -4.12 3.38 16.42
C ALA A 140 -3.75 4.79 15.93
N LEU A 141 -2.46 5.05 15.68
CA LEU A 141 -1.98 6.32 15.13
C LEU A 141 -2.54 6.58 13.73
N LEU A 142 -2.49 5.60 12.82
CA LEU A 142 -3.01 5.75 11.47
C LEU A 142 -4.52 6.01 11.46
N THR A 143 -5.28 5.30 12.31
CA THR A 143 -6.72 5.53 12.46
C THR A 143 -7.02 6.92 13.04
N ALA A 144 -6.26 7.37 14.04
CA ALA A 144 -6.40 8.71 14.61
C ALA A 144 -6.09 9.80 13.56
N LEU A 145 -4.99 9.66 12.82
CA LEU A 145 -4.63 10.59 11.73
C LEU A 145 -5.70 10.62 10.64
N LEU A 146 -6.22 9.46 10.23
CA LEU A 146 -7.32 9.38 9.28
C LEU A 146 -8.56 10.13 9.79
N ALA A 147 -8.95 9.92 11.04
CA ALA A 147 -10.09 10.59 11.64
C ALA A 147 -9.91 12.11 11.69
N VAL A 148 -8.72 12.58 12.08
CA VAL A 148 -8.36 14.01 12.10
C VAL A 148 -8.40 14.60 10.69
N PHE A 149 -7.76 13.96 9.70
CA PHE A 149 -7.73 14.47 8.33
C PHE A 149 -9.10 14.44 7.65
N LEU A 150 -9.96 13.47 7.98
CA LEU A 150 -11.35 13.46 7.52
C LEU A 150 -12.17 14.57 8.17
N ARG A 151 -12.03 14.79 9.49
CA ARG A 151 -12.70 15.86 10.24
C ARG A 151 -12.33 17.24 9.70
N ASP A 152 -11.04 17.51 9.56
CA ASP A 152 -10.50 18.80 9.12
C ASP A 152 -10.58 18.98 7.59
N ARG A 153 -11.08 17.96 6.87
CA ARG A 153 -11.11 17.92 5.41
C ARG A 153 -9.72 18.19 4.79
N CYS A 154 -8.67 17.77 5.49
CA CYS A 154 -7.27 17.99 5.10
C CYS A 154 -6.90 17.03 3.96
N ARG A 155 -7.18 17.46 2.72
CA ARG A 155 -6.96 16.66 1.50
C ARG A 155 -5.51 16.20 1.36
N THR A 156 -4.54 17.06 1.64
CA THR A 156 -3.11 16.73 1.60
C THR A 156 -2.73 15.66 2.62
N GLY A 157 -3.28 15.73 3.84
CA GLY A 157 -3.09 14.71 4.86
C GLY A 157 -3.66 13.36 4.46
N LEU A 158 -4.87 13.32 3.90
CA LEU A 158 -5.49 12.08 3.39
C LEU A 158 -4.67 11.44 2.27
N LEU A 159 -4.11 12.25 1.36
CA LEU A 159 -3.25 11.75 0.29
C LEU A 159 -1.92 11.21 0.81
N GLY A 160 -1.27 11.95 1.71
CA GLY A 160 -0.03 11.49 2.35
C GLY A 160 -0.24 10.17 3.11
N LEU A 161 -1.36 10.04 3.82
CA LEU A 161 -1.72 8.82 4.54
C LEU A 161 -1.99 7.64 3.57
N GLY A 162 -2.66 7.90 2.44
CA GLY A 162 -2.87 6.88 1.41
C GLY A 162 -1.56 6.37 0.78
N ILE A 163 -0.62 7.27 0.48
CA ILE A 163 0.72 6.90 -0.04
C ILE A 163 1.47 6.06 1.00
N LEU A 164 1.43 6.46 2.27
CA LEU A 164 2.08 5.73 3.35
C LEU A 164 1.52 4.30 3.46
N VAL A 165 0.20 4.13 3.49
CA VAL A 165 -0.44 2.80 3.58
C VAL A 165 -0.05 1.93 2.38
N ILE A 166 -0.14 2.47 1.16
CA ILE A 166 0.20 1.73 -0.07
C ILE A 166 1.66 1.24 -0.05
N THR A 167 2.58 2.00 0.53
CA THR A 167 4.01 1.62 0.61
C THR A 167 4.22 0.36 1.46
N PHE A 168 3.31 0.08 2.40
CA PHE A 168 3.36 -1.10 3.28
C PHE A 168 2.38 -2.21 2.88
N VAL A 169 1.62 -2.06 1.80
CA VAL A 169 0.84 -3.18 1.26
C VAL A 169 1.84 -4.19 0.69
N PRO A 170 1.92 -5.42 1.22
CA PRO A 170 2.78 -6.45 0.66
C PRO A 170 2.45 -6.63 -0.82
N ALA A 171 3.48 -6.60 -1.67
CA ALA A 171 3.35 -6.86 -3.10
C ALA A 171 2.98 -8.33 -3.34
#